data_AF-A0A7V4MZH9-F1
#
_entry.id   AF-A0A7V4MZH9-F1
#
_cell.length_a   1.000
_cell.length_b   1.000
_cell.length_c   1.000
_cell.angle_alpha   90.00
_cell.angle_beta   90.00
_cell.angle_gamma   90.00
#
_symmetry.space_group_name_H-M   'P 1'
#
loop_
_entity.id
_entity.type
_entity.pdbx_description
1 polymer ?
#
loop_
_entity_poly.entity_id
_entity_poly.type
_entity_poly.pdbx_seq_one_letter_code
_entity_poly.pdbx_strand_id
1 'polypeptide(L)'
;RSYHGDTMGSMSAGGDYRRWPVEPGVPGIVRVFDPYCYRCPFGKTVDTCSRECVTHVEEIIQLEGPDRIAAMLVEGITGTNGVFVPPDDYFPRLRALLDKYGILLIDDEVMAGFGRTGKWLATQHYGIKPDIVICAKGLTSGYMPLGAVIVSRDIADYLETHMLWTGLTFSGHPVSCAAALATLDFYEEAGVFANVEEQGAHLGRRLEAMKARYRCVGDVRYKGLFSMVELVRDKQSKEPLAPYGGTSPEMAAFAAYLRKRNLYTYMRFNVCFVAPPLIIDRQELDYGLDIMEEGLAEIDKLLDV
;
A
#
# COMPACT_ATOMS: atom_id res chain seq x y z
N ARG A 1 4.82 -8.55 -2.97
CA ARG A 1 3.41 -8.80 -3.36
C ARG A 1 2.72 -7.46 -3.63
N SER A 2 2.93 -6.81 -4.78
CA SER A 2 2.35 -5.49 -5.08
C SER A 2 1.08 -5.58 -5.93
N TYR A 3 0.31 -4.49 -6.00
CA TYR A 3 -0.84 -4.34 -6.90
C TYR A 3 -0.79 -3.03 -7.68
N HIS A 4 -0.75 -3.11 -9.00
CA HIS A 4 -0.57 -1.95 -9.89
C HIS A 4 -1.73 -1.70 -10.86
N GLY A 5 -2.83 -2.47 -10.75
CA GLY A 5 -4.00 -2.36 -11.63
C GLY A 5 -4.39 -3.68 -12.30
N ASP A 6 -5.48 -3.64 -13.08
CA ASP A 6 -6.10 -4.81 -13.70
C ASP A 6 -6.03 -4.80 -15.24
N THR A 7 -5.19 -3.95 -15.85
CA THR A 7 -4.87 -4.06 -17.28
C THR A 7 -3.79 -5.13 -17.50
N MET A 8 -3.64 -5.67 -18.71
CA MET A 8 -2.65 -6.74 -18.97
C MET A 8 -1.24 -6.38 -18.50
N GLY A 9 -0.75 -5.16 -18.78
CA GLY A 9 0.56 -4.70 -18.34
C GLY A 9 0.64 -4.51 -16.82
N SER A 10 -0.34 -3.84 -16.22
CA SER A 10 -0.33 -3.55 -14.77
C SER A 10 -0.51 -4.79 -13.90
N MET A 11 -1.43 -5.68 -14.28
CA MET A 11 -1.63 -6.97 -13.61
C MET A 11 -0.36 -7.83 -13.72
N SER A 12 0.31 -7.79 -14.88
CA SER A 12 1.59 -8.47 -15.07
C SER A 12 2.68 -7.86 -14.20
N ALA A 13 2.78 -6.53 -14.10
CA ALA A 13 3.78 -5.88 -13.25
C ALA A 13 3.60 -6.18 -11.75
N GLY A 14 2.36 -6.42 -11.30
CA GLY A 14 2.05 -6.76 -9.92
C GLY A 14 2.51 -8.15 -9.47
N GLY A 15 2.37 -8.40 -8.16
CA GLY A 15 2.54 -9.70 -7.51
C GLY A 15 1.24 -10.23 -6.88
N ASP A 16 0.10 -9.68 -7.29
CA ASP A 16 -1.24 -10.00 -6.78
C ASP A 16 -1.74 -11.36 -7.31
N TYR A 17 -2.45 -12.13 -6.50
CA TYR A 17 -2.98 -13.44 -6.92
C TYR A 17 -3.97 -13.35 -8.09
N ARG A 18 -4.61 -12.19 -8.31
CA ARG A 18 -5.49 -11.92 -9.45
C ARG A 18 -4.79 -12.07 -10.81
N ARG A 19 -3.46 -12.07 -10.83
CA ARG A 19 -2.65 -12.38 -12.00
C ARG A 19 -2.81 -13.83 -12.47
N TRP A 20 -2.94 -14.80 -11.56
CA TRP A 20 -2.83 -16.23 -11.92
C TRP A 20 -3.83 -16.71 -12.99
N PRO A 21 -5.12 -16.31 -12.97
CA PRO A 21 -6.09 -16.73 -13.98
C PRO A 21 -5.87 -16.11 -15.37
N VAL A 22 -5.03 -15.08 -15.48
CA VAL A 22 -4.80 -14.33 -16.74
C VAL A 22 -3.39 -14.57 -17.32
N GLU A 23 -2.69 -15.58 -16.83
CA GLU A 23 -1.41 -16.01 -17.39
C GLU A 23 -1.54 -16.69 -18.76
N PRO A 24 -0.54 -16.56 -19.65
CA PRO A 24 0.73 -15.85 -19.47
C PRO A 24 0.58 -14.32 -19.55
N GLY A 25 1.26 -13.62 -18.63
CA GLY A 25 1.32 -12.15 -18.62
C GLY A 25 2.25 -11.55 -19.68
N VAL A 26 2.48 -10.24 -19.59
CA VAL A 26 3.42 -9.50 -20.45
C VAL A 26 4.86 -9.93 -20.12
N PRO A 27 5.70 -10.28 -21.13
CA PRO A 27 7.10 -10.64 -20.91
C PRO A 27 7.95 -9.45 -20.46
N GLY A 28 9.13 -9.72 -19.90
CA GLY A 28 10.06 -8.67 -19.46
C GLY A 28 9.76 -8.09 -18.07
N ILE A 29 8.86 -8.71 -17.31
CA ILE A 29 8.59 -8.38 -15.91
C ILE A 29 9.33 -9.34 -14.99
N VAL A 30 10.26 -8.80 -14.20
CA VAL A 30 10.97 -9.51 -13.15
C VAL A 30 10.47 -9.01 -11.80
N ARG A 31 10.33 -9.91 -10.82
CA ARG A 31 9.80 -9.59 -9.50
C ARG A 31 10.83 -9.90 -8.44
N VAL A 32 10.92 -9.00 -7.47
CA VAL A 32 11.78 -9.11 -6.30
C VAL A 32 10.94 -9.31 -5.04
N PHE A 33 11.57 -9.73 -3.95
CA PHE A 33 10.90 -9.80 -2.66
C PHE A 33 10.52 -8.42 -2.11
N ASP A 34 9.35 -8.34 -1.48
CA ASP A 34 8.87 -7.13 -0.80
C ASP A 34 9.56 -6.87 0.55
N PRO A 35 9.64 -5.62 1.02
CA PRO A 35 10.23 -5.23 2.31
C PRO A 35 9.34 -5.58 3.53
N TYR A 36 8.74 -6.77 3.54
CA TYR A 36 7.76 -7.18 4.53
C TYR A 36 8.41 -7.79 5.77
N CYS A 37 8.64 -6.95 6.79
CA CYS A 37 9.43 -7.31 7.96
C CYS A 37 8.79 -8.39 8.84
N TYR A 38 7.46 -8.41 8.99
CA TYR A 38 6.78 -9.43 9.83
C TYR A 38 6.98 -10.85 9.27
N ARG A 39 7.08 -11.02 7.95
CA ARG A 39 7.38 -12.29 7.28
C ARG A 39 8.61 -12.15 6.38
N CYS A 40 9.70 -11.65 6.96
CA CYS A 40 10.94 -11.43 6.24
C CYS A 40 11.45 -12.72 5.58
N PRO A 41 11.60 -12.79 4.25
CA PRO A 41 12.05 -14.00 3.56
C PRO A 41 13.50 -14.37 3.91
N PHE A 42 14.26 -13.44 4.49
CA PHE A 42 15.63 -13.64 4.94
C PHE A 42 15.74 -14.00 6.43
N GLY A 43 14.62 -14.20 7.13
CA GLY A 43 14.60 -14.57 8.55
C GLY A 43 15.09 -13.47 9.51
N LYS A 44 15.06 -12.20 9.08
CA LYS A 44 15.54 -11.05 9.86
C LYS A 44 14.39 -10.27 10.50
N THR A 45 14.72 -9.48 11.52
CA THR A 45 13.85 -8.46 12.12
C THR A 45 14.24 -7.07 11.63
N VAL A 46 13.44 -6.05 11.93
CA VAL A 46 13.77 -4.66 11.54
C VAL A 46 15.17 -4.26 12.04
N ASP A 47 15.50 -4.60 13.29
CA ASP A 47 16.76 -4.22 13.95
C ASP A 47 17.98 -5.04 13.49
N THR A 48 17.76 -6.24 12.96
CA THR A 48 18.85 -7.17 12.57
C THR A 48 19.05 -7.27 11.06
N CYS A 49 18.14 -6.71 10.28
CA CYS A 49 18.14 -6.71 8.82
C CYS A 49 19.02 -5.56 8.31
N SER A 50 20.08 -5.90 7.56
CA SER A 50 20.93 -4.92 6.85
C SER A 50 20.29 -4.42 5.55
N ARG A 51 18.97 -4.62 5.42
CA ARG A 51 18.18 -4.42 4.20
C ARG A 51 18.57 -5.42 3.11
N GLU A 52 18.64 -6.71 3.44
CA GLU A 52 18.90 -7.81 2.50
C GLU A 52 17.91 -7.82 1.32
N CYS A 53 16.72 -7.27 1.47
CA CYS A 53 15.79 -7.03 0.36
C CYS A 53 16.36 -6.10 -0.73
N VAL A 54 17.17 -5.09 -0.37
CA VAL A 54 17.87 -4.23 -1.35
C VAL A 54 19.04 -4.97 -1.99
N THR A 55 19.79 -5.76 -1.22
CA THR A 55 20.84 -6.63 -1.76
C THR A 55 20.27 -7.61 -2.79
N HIS A 56 19.12 -8.21 -2.49
CA HIS A 56 18.41 -9.09 -3.41
C HIS A 56 17.98 -8.36 -4.70
N VAL A 57 17.55 -7.09 -4.63
CA VAL A 57 17.28 -6.28 -5.84
C VAL A 57 18.55 -6.15 -6.69
N GLU A 58 19.70 -5.87 -6.08
CA GLU A 58 20.98 -5.76 -6.79
C GLU A 58 21.38 -7.08 -7.47
N GLU A 59 21.21 -8.21 -6.78
CA GLU A 59 21.46 -9.54 -7.35
C GLU A 59 20.59 -9.78 -8.59
N ILE A 60 19.30 -9.47 -8.53
CA ILE A 60 18.40 -9.59 -9.67
C ILE A 60 18.81 -8.65 -10.81
N ILE A 61 19.21 -7.41 -10.51
CA ILE A 61 19.73 -6.47 -11.52
C ILE A 61 20.97 -7.05 -12.24
N GLN A 62 21.88 -7.68 -11.51
CA GLN A 62 23.06 -8.33 -12.10
C GLN A 62 22.70 -9.52 -12.99
N LEU A 63 21.73 -10.34 -12.57
CA LEU A 63 21.30 -11.53 -13.31
C LEU A 63 20.64 -11.20 -14.65
N GLU A 64 19.80 -10.16 -14.68
CA GLU A 64 19.06 -9.76 -15.87
C GLU A 64 19.90 -8.91 -16.84
N GLY A 65 20.98 -8.31 -16.35
CA GLY A 65 21.80 -7.34 -17.08
C GLY A 65 21.31 -5.91 -16.80
N PRO A 66 22.10 -5.06 -16.13
CA PRO A 66 21.66 -3.72 -15.74
C PRO A 66 21.22 -2.83 -16.92
N ASP A 67 21.86 -3.01 -18.08
CA ASP A 67 21.55 -2.31 -19.34
C ASP A 67 20.22 -2.73 -19.98
N ARG A 68 19.56 -3.76 -19.44
CA ARG A 68 18.29 -4.29 -19.94
C ARG A 68 17.09 -3.93 -19.06
N ILE A 69 17.32 -3.31 -17.90
CA ILE A 69 16.27 -2.92 -16.97
C ILE A 69 15.96 -1.43 -17.15
N ALA A 70 14.74 -1.12 -17.60
CA ALA A 70 14.32 0.26 -17.79
C ALA A 70 13.91 0.96 -16.49
N ALA A 71 13.14 0.25 -15.65
CA ALA A 71 12.55 0.84 -14.46
C ALA A 71 12.23 -0.22 -13.39
N MET A 72 12.15 0.25 -12.15
CA MET A 72 11.57 -0.49 -11.04
C MET A 72 10.26 0.17 -10.62
N LEU A 73 9.17 -0.62 -10.63
CA LEU A 73 7.85 -0.20 -10.18
C LEU A 73 7.60 -0.68 -8.75
N VAL A 74 7.29 0.25 -7.86
CA VAL A 74 7.00 -0.01 -6.44
C VAL A 74 5.79 0.79 -6.00
N GLU A 75 5.18 0.40 -4.88
CA GLU A 75 4.21 1.25 -4.17
C GLU A 75 4.94 1.95 -3.02
N GLY A 76 4.75 3.27 -2.83
CA GLY A 76 5.29 4.01 -1.69
C GLY A 76 4.97 3.36 -0.33
N ILE A 77 3.77 2.81 -0.20
CA ILE A 77 3.39 1.80 0.81
C ILE A 77 2.52 0.77 0.10
N THR A 78 2.93 -0.51 0.09
CA THR A 78 2.16 -1.58 -0.55
C THR A 78 0.77 -1.69 0.05
N GLY A 79 -0.28 -1.37 -0.71
CA GLY A 79 -1.62 -1.22 -0.18
C GLY A 79 -2.40 -2.52 -0.08
N THR A 80 -3.04 -2.89 -1.19
CA THR A 80 -4.04 -3.98 -1.28
C THR A 80 -3.54 -5.32 -0.70
N ASN A 81 -2.23 -5.58 -0.73
CA ASN A 81 -1.64 -6.83 -0.26
C ASN A 81 -1.21 -6.83 1.21
N GLY A 82 -1.41 -5.74 1.95
CA GLY A 82 -1.31 -5.77 3.41
C GLY A 82 -0.62 -4.59 4.07
N VAL A 83 -0.66 -3.38 3.49
CA VAL A 83 -0.09 -2.14 4.06
C VAL A 83 1.34 -2.36 4.52
N PHE A 84 2.23 -2.76 3.61
CA PHE A 84 3.65 -2.95 3.96
C PHE A 84 4.33 -1.60 4.05
N VAL A 85 4.45 -1.09 5.27
CA VAL A 85 5.21 0.11 5.59
C VAL A 85 6.70 -0.25 5.59
N PRO A 86 7.50 0.22 4.61
CA PRO A 86 8.91 -0.07 4.59
C PRO A 86 9.64 0.70 5.71
N PRO A 87 10.73 0.13 6.27
CA PRO A 87 11.59 0.87 7.19
C PRO A 87 12.21 2.10 6.54
N ASP A 88 12.49 3.12 7.36
CA ASP A 88 12.84 4.46 6.87
C ASP A 88 14.08 4.49 5.97
N ASP A 89 14.99 3.53 6.12
CA ASP A 89 16.22 3.44 5.32
C ASP A 89 16.07 2.57 4.05
N TYR A 90 14.92 1.95 3.79
CA TYR A 90 14.70 1.11 2.61
C TYR A 90 14.71 1.93 1.31
N PHE A 91 13.85 2.94 1.19
CA PHE A 91 13.75 3.75 -0.03
C PHE A 91 15.01 4.55 -0.35
N PRO A 92 15.70 5.18 0.61
CA PRO A 92 16.97 5.85 0.34
C PRO A 92 18.01 4.90 -0.26
N ARG A 93 18.12 3.68 0.26
CA ARG A 93 19.04 2.66 -0.27
C ARG A 93 18.60 2.16 -1.65
N LEU A 94 17.30 1.94 -1.84
CA LEU A 94 16.76 1.53 -3.13
C LEU A 94 17.04 2.59 -4.20
N ARG A 95 16.76 3.86 -3.90
CA ARG A 95 17.02 4.98 -4.83
C ARG A 95 18.50 5.04 -5.23
N ALA A 96 19.41 4.98 -4.25
CA ALA A 96 20.84 4.99 -4.52
C ALA A 96 21.30 3.80 -5.38
N LEU A 97 20.70 2.62 -5.17
CA LEU A 97 20.96 1.44 -5.99
C LEU A 97 20.48 1.62 -7.43
N LEU A 98 19.27 2.14 -7.63
CA LEU A 98 18.72 2.39 -8.96
C LEU A 98 19.53 3.46 -9.71
N ASP A 99 19.98 4.51 -9.00
CA ASP A 99 20.85 5.56 -9.56
C ASP A 99 22.19 4.99 -10.07
N LYS A 100 22.80 4.08 -9.30
CA LYS A 100 24.05 3.40 -9.69
C LYS A 100 23.94 2.70 -11.05
N TYR A 101 22.76 2.20 -11.40
CA TYR A 101 22.52 1.44 -12.63
C TYR A 101 21.74 2.22 -13.70
N GLY A 102 21.36 3.48 -13.45
CA GLY A 102 20.57 4.28 -14.38
C GLY A 102 19.14 3.75 -14.58
N ILE A 103 18.57 3.08 -13.57
CA ILE A 103 17.23 2.51 -13.62
C ILE A 103 16.23 3.53 -13.07
N LEU A 104 15.12 3.76 -13.79
CA LEU A 104 14.08 4.68 -13.34
C LEU A 104 13.28 4.10 -12.17
N LEU A 105 12.87 4.95 -11.23
CA LEU A 105 11.94 4.60 -10.16
C LEU A 105 10.54 5.07 -10.53
N ILE A 106 9.61 4.12 -10.64
CA ILE A 106 8.18 4.39 -10.76
C ILE A 106 7.54 4.14 -9.40
N ASP A 107 6.97 5.19 -8.82
CA ASP A 107 6.30 5.16 -7.53
C ASP A 107 4.77 5.18 -7.71
N ASP A 108 4.14 4.06 -7.35
CA ASP A 108 2.69 3.89 -7.38
C ASP A 108 2.08 4.41 -6.07
N GLU A 109 1.58 5.64 -6.14
CA GLU A 109 0.97 6.38 -5.03
C GLU A 109 -0.56 6.32 -5.10
N VAL A 110 -1.12 5.41 -5.91
CA VAL A 110 -2.57 5.32 -6.13
C VAL A 110 -3.33 5.11 -4.82
N MET A 111 -2.79 4.36 -3.84
CA MET A 111 -3.42 4.18 -2.53
C MET A 111 -2.85 5.09 -1.44
N ALA A 112 -1.52 5.27 -1.43
CA ALA A 112 -0.81 5.89 -0.30
C ALA A 112 -0.63 7.41 -0.44
N GLY A 113 -0.82 7.94 -1.65
CA GLY A 113 -0.73 9.37 -1.94
C GLY A 113 -1.97 10.15 -1.52
N PHE A 114 -1.93 11.44 -1.80
CA PHE A 114 -2.97 12.43 -1.54
C PHE A 114 -3.43 12.44 -0.08
N GLY A 115 -2.47 12.47 0.85
CA GLY A 115 -2.74 12.69 2.26
C GLY A 115 -2.98 11.43 3.08
N ARG A 116 -3.14 10.26 2.48
CA ARG A 116 -3.44 9.00 3.20
C ARG A 116 -2.47 8.70 4.35
N THR A 117 -1.21 9.09 4.19
CA THR A 117 -0.15 8.90 5.20
C THR A 117 0.27 10.20 5.91
N GLY A 118 -0.48 11.30 5.72
CA GLY A 118 -0.15 12.64 6.25
C GLY A 118 0.77 13.46 5.35
N LYS A 119 1.12 12.96 4.16
CA LYS A 119 1.92 13.65 3.14
C LYS A 119 1.26 13.55 1.77
N TRP A 120 1.68 14.38 0.83
CA TRP A 120 1.16 14.34 -0.54
C TRP A 120 1.47 13.02 -1.22
N LEU A 121 2.69 12.53 -1.07
CA LEU A 121 3.13 11.21 -1.52
C LEU A 121 3.75 10.49 -0.32
N ALA A 122 3.50 9.20 -0.16
CA ALA A 122 4.14 8.40 0.88
C ALA A 122 5.67 8.41 0.77
N THR A 123 6.24 8.48 -0.44
CA THR A 123 7.69 8.56 -0.62
C THR A 123 8.35 9.81 -0.03
N GLN A 124 7.59 10.88 0.24
CA GLN A 124 8.09 12.07 0.92
C GLN A 124 8.54 11.79 2.36
N HIS A 125 8.01 10.75 3.01
CA HIS A 125 8.48 10.32 4.34
C HIS A 125 9.93 9.86 4.34
N TYR A 126 10.46 9.48 3.17
CA TYR A 126 11.80 8.89 3.02
C TYR A 126 12.80 9.82 2.32
N GLY A 127 12.40 11.04 1.96
CA GLY A 127 13.28 12.03 1.36
C GLY A 127 13.82 11.66 -0.04
N ILE A 128 13.15 10.75 -0.76
CA ILE A 128 13.51 10.37 -2.12
C ILE A 128 12.65 11.11 -3.15
N LYS A 129 13.13 11.14 -4.41
CA LYS A 129 12.38 11.65 -5.56
C LYS A 129 12.24 10.53 -6.60
N PRO A 130 11.03 10.01 -6.86
CA PRO A 130 10.78 9.11 -7.98
C PRO A 130 10.93 9.82 -9.32
N ASP A 131 11.20 9.05 -10.38
CA ASP A 131 11.25 9.56 -11.76
C ASP A 131 9.85 9.67 -12.36
N ILE A 132 8.97 8.74 -11.99
CA ILE A 132 7.57 8.70 -12.40
C ILE A 132 6.71 8.42 -11.17
N VAL A 133 5.59 9.12 -11.02
CA VAL A 133 4.61 8.88 -9.96
C VAL A 133 3.25 8.58 -10.57
N ILE A 134 2.61 7.50 -10.10
CA ILE A 134 1.27 7.09 -10.53
C ILE A 134 0.24 7.52 -9.49
N CYS A 135 -0.80 8.21 -9.92
CA CYS A 135 -1.80 8.84 -9.07
C CYS A 135 -3.21 8.49 -9.52
N ALA A 136 -4.13 8.25 -8.57
CA ALA A 136 -5.57 8.13 -8.79
C ALA A 136 -6.28 8.27 -7.43
N LYS A 137 -7.42 7.60 -7.22
CA LYS A 137 -8.18 7.49 -5.95
C LYS A 137 -8.29 8.82 -5.17
N GLY A 138 -7.39 9.05 -4.21
CA GLY A 138 -7.36 10.24 -3.37
C GLY A 138 -7.20 11.55 -4.15
N LEU A 139 -6.70 11.50 -5.39
CA LEU A 139 -6.62 12.63 -6.32
C LEU A 139 -7.96 13.35 -6.53
N THR A 140 -9.08 12.60 -6.52
CA THR A 140 -10.43 13.14 -6.68
C THR A 140 -11.35 12.78 -5.52
N SER A 141 -10.80 12.21 -4.45
CA SER A 141 -11.57 11.61 -3.34
C SER A 141 -12.69 10.66 -3.83
N GLY A 142 -12.53 10.05 -5.01
CA GLY A 142 -13.52 9.16 -5.62
C GLY A 142 -14.73 9.85 -6.27
N TYR A 143 -14.81 11.18 -6.31
CA TYR A 143 -15.94 11.91 -6.90
C TYR A 143 -16.04 11.73 -8.42
N MET A 144 -14.91 11.70 -9.11
CA MET A 144 -14.82 11.48 -10.55
C MET A 144 -13.62 10.60 -10.91
N PRO A 145 -13.72 9.74 -11.94
CA PRO A 145 -12.58 8.97 -12.42
C PRO A 145 -11.48 9.89 -12.97
N LEU A 146 -10.31 9.82 -12.37
CA LEU A 146 -9.09 10.45 -12.86
C LEU A 146 -7.87 9.64 -12.42
N GLY A 147 -6.97 9.40 -13.35
CA GLY A 147 -5.61 8.96 -13.07
C GLY A 147 -4.63 9.97 -13.65
N ALA A 148 -3.46 10.10 -13.04
CA ALA A 148 -2.39 10.94 -13.52
C ALA A 148 -1.06 10.18 -13.45
N VAL A 149 -0.20 10.43 -14.43
CA VAL A 149 1.20 10.01 -14.43
C VAL A 149 2.03 11.28 -14.38
N ILE A 150 2.70 11.50 -13.27
CA ILE A 150 3.61 12.64 -13.08
C ILE A 150 4.99 12.15 -13.45
N VAL A 151 5.75 12.94 -14.22
CA VAL A 151 7.11 12.59 -14.65
C VAL A 151 8.09 13.66 -14.21
N SER A 152 9.35 13.27 -14.02
CA SER A 152 10.45 14.18 -13.75
C SER A 152 10.66 15.18 -14.88
N ARG A 153 11.39 16.27 -14.60
CA ARG A 153 11.73 17.29 -15.60
C ARG A 153 12.48 16.67 -16.78
N ASP A 154 13.43 15.78 -16.51
CA ASP A 154 14.26 15.13 -17.53
C ASP A 154 13.42 14.28 -18.50
N ILE A 155 12.45 13.52 -17.97
CA ILE A 155 11.52 12.75 -18.81
C ILE A 155 10.62 13.70 -19.60
N ALA A 156 10.09 14.76 -18.97
CA ALA A 156 9.28 15.75 -19.66
C ALA A 156 10.05 16.42 -20.83
N ASP A 157 11.28 16.87 -20.59
CA ASP A 157 12.15 17.50 -21.61
C ASP A 157 12.46 16.54 -22.77
N TYR A 158 12.67 15.25 -22.48
CA TYR A 158 12.82 14.25 -23.53
C TYR A 158 11.56 14.16 -24.41
N LEU A 159 10.38 14.12 -23.80
CA LEU A 159 9.09 14.00 -24.50
C LEU A 159 8.68 15.25 -25.29
N GLU A 160 9.23 16.42 -25.00
CA GLU A 160 9.02 17.64 -25.82
C GLU A 160 9.51 17.46 -27.27
N THR A 161 10.53 16.62 -27.48
CA THR A 161 11.14 16.36 -28.79
C THR A 161 10.89 14.94 -29.30
N HIS A 162 10.32 14.06 -28.48
CA HIS A 162 10.07 12.65 -28.80
C HIS A 162 8.60 12.31 -28.63
N MET A 163 7.93 11.98 -29.74
CA MET A 163 6.51 11.67 -29.75
C MET A 163 6.18 10.49 -28.82
N LEU A 164 5.27 10.74 -27.86
CA LEU A 164 4.68 9.69 -27.03
C LEU A 164 3.43 9.14 -27.72
N TRP A 165 3.51 7.89 -28.21
CA TRP A 165 2.42 7.23 -28.94
C TRP A 165 1.36 6.66 -27.98
N THR A 166 0.71 7.51 -27.20
CA THR A 166 -0.36 7.14 -26.27
C THR A 166 -1.41 8.25 -26.15
N GLY A 167 -2.62 7.89 -25.73
CA GLY A 167 -3.70 8.83 -25.48
C GLY A 167 -5.02 8.11 -25.27
N LEU A 168 -5.81 8.57 -24.30
CA LEU A 168 -7.17 8.09 -24.07
C LEU A 168 -8.15 9.20 -24.46
N THR A 169 -9.33 8.85 -24.96
CA THR A 169 -10.38 9.82 -25.33
C THR A 169 -10.73 10.78 -24.20
N PHE A 170 -10.66 10.30 -22.95
CA PHE A 170 -10.96 11.09 -21.75
C PHE A 170 -9.71 11.59 -21.00
N SER A 171 -8.53 11.54 -21.63
CA SER A 171 -7.33 12.19 -21.08
C SER A 171 -7.60 13.69 -20.90
N GLY A 172 -7.42 14.20 -19.69
CA GLY A 172 -7.71 15.60 -19.36
C GLY A 172 -9.20 15.94 -19.30
N HIS A 173 -10.09 14.98 -19.03
CA HIS A 173 -11.53 15.22 -18.94
C HIS A 173 -11.86 16.37 -17.97
N PRO A 174 -12.46 17.49 -18.44
CA PRO A 174 -12.51 18.74 -17.69
C PRO A 174 -13.28 18.63 -16.38
N VAL A 175 -14.34 17.83 -16.32
CA VAL A 175 -15.11 17.60 -15.08
C VAL A 175 -14.31 16.80 -14.05
N SER A 176 -13.49 15.85 -14.52
CA SER A 176 -12.63 15.08 -13.62
C SER A 176 -11.50 15.95 -13.08
N CYS A 177 -10.93 16.82 -13.90
CA CYS A 177 -9.94 17.81 -13.48
C CYS A 177 -10.54 18.82 -12.48
N ALA A 178 -11.77 19.30 -12.69
CA ALA A 178 -12.44 20.19 -11.76
C ALA A 178 -12.69 19.52 -10.39
N ALA A 179 -13.11 18.25 -10.37
CA ALA A 179 -13.25 17.48 -9.14
C ALA A 179 -11.91 17.28 -8.42
N ALA A 180 -10.82 17.07 -9.17
CA ALA A 180 -9.48 16.97 -8.60
C ALA A 180 -9.05 18.29 -7.95
N LEU A 181 -9.16 19.41 -8.65
CA LEU A 181 -8.83 20.73 -8.10
C LEU A 181 -9.59 21.01 -6.80
N ALA A 182 -10.92 20.85 -6.81
CA ALA A 182 -11.73 21.03 -5.61
C ALA A 182 -11.35 20.09 -4.45
N THR A 183 -10.90 18.87 -4.75
CA THR A 183 -10.41 17.94 -3.74
C THR A 183 -9.09 18.41 -3.12
N LEU A 184 -8.15 18.87 -3.95
CA LEU A 184 -6.84 19.35 -3.52
C LEU A 184 -6.98 20.62 -2.69
N ASP A 185 -7.79 21.58 -3.15
CA ASP A 185 -8.09 22.83 -2.43
C ASP A 185 -8.68 22.49 -1.05
N PHE A 186 -9.64 21.58 -0.98
CA PHE A 186 -10.23 21.17 0.29
C PHE A 186 -9.21 20.52 1.24
N TYR A 187 -8.27 19.69 0.74
CA TYR A 187 -7.25 19.10 1.59
C TYR A 187 -6.38 20.15 2.28
N GLU A 188 -6.04 21.22 1.58
CA GLU A 188 -5.25 22.33 2.10
C GLU A 188 -6.08 23.21 3.04
N GLU A 189 -7.26 23.68 2.60
CA GLU A 189 -8.12 24.59 3.35
C GLU A 189 -8.63 24.00 4.67
N ALA A 190 -9.02 22.73 4.66
CA ALA A 190 -9.54 22.04 5.85
C ALA A 190 -8.43 21.41 6.71
N GLY A 191 -7.15 21.57 6.34
CA GLY A 191 -6.03 21.01 7.10
C GLY A 191 -6.08 19.49 7.22
N VAL A 192 -6.53 18.79 6.17
CA VAL A 192 -6.84 17.35 6.24
C VAL A 192 -5.62 16.51 6.63
N PHE A 193 -4.42 16.90 6.20
CA PHE A 193 -3.22 16.11 6.50
C PHE A 193 -2.83 16.20 7.98
N ALA A 194 -3.11 17.34 8.64
CA ALA A 194 -2.93 17.46 10.08
C ALA A 194 -3.88 16.52 10.85
N ASN A 195 -5.13 16.40 10.39
CA ASN A 195 -6.06 15.42 10.94
C ASN A 195 -5.54 13.98 10.74
N VAL A 196 -5.01 13.66 9.55
CA VAL A 196 -4.42 12.33 9.29
C VAL A 196 -3.26 12.01 10.24
N GLU A 197 -2.38 12.98 10.50
CA GLU A 197 -1.28 12.81 11.46
C GLU A 197 -1.80 12.61 12.89
N GLU A 198 -2.77 13.41 13.33
CA GLU A 198 -3.36 13.31 14.68
C GLU A 198 -4.14 12.00 14.90
N GLN A 199 -5.09 11.70 14.00
CA GLN A 199 -5.92 10.51 14.09
C GLN A 199 -5.10 9.24 13.84
N GLY A 200 -4.13 9.31 12.92
CA GLY A 200 -3.19 8.21 12.65
C GLY A 200 -2.35 7.84 13.86
N ALA A 201 -1.86 8.82 14.62
CA ALA A 201 -1.11 8.55 15.85
C ALA A 201 -1.95 7.82 16.91
N HIS A 202 -3.24 8.17 17.03
CA HIS A 202 -4.14 7.47 17.93
C HIS A 202 -4.52 6.08 17.44
N LEU A 203 -4.83 5.95 16.15
CA LEU A 203 -5.08 4.67 15.51
C LEU A 203 -3.92 3.72 15.74
N GLY A 204 -2.68 4.16 15.52
CA GLY A 204 -1.48 3.37 15.80
C GLY A 204 -1.43 2.85 17.25
N ARG A 205 -1.68 3.73 18.24
CA ARG A 205 -1.73 3.31 19.66
C ARG A 205 -2.80 2.26 19.93
N ARG A 206 -4.00 2.43 19.38
CA ARG A 206 -5.11 1.47 19.53
C ARG A 206 -4.76 0.13 18.89
N LEU A 207 -4.20 0.14 17.68
CA LEU A 207 -3.78 -1.08 16.98
C LEU A 207 -2.68 -1.85 17.73
N GLU A 208 -1.68 -1.16 18.27
CA GLU A 208 -0.64 -1.82 19.09
C GLU A 208 -1.23 -2.42 20.37
N ALA A 209 -2.18 -1.73 21.01
CA ALA A 209 -2.91 -2.27 22.16
C ALA A 209 -3.70 -3.54 21.79
N MET A 210 -4.36 -3.55 20.63
CA MET A 210 -5.04 -4.75 20.11
C MET A 210 -4.05 -5.89 19.87
N LYS A 211 -2.90 -5.61 19.26
CA LYS A 211 -1.83 -6.59 19.03
C LYS A 211 -1.30 -7.18 20.32
N ALA A 212 -1.18 -6.39 21.39
CA ALA A 212 -0.77 -6.89 22.70
C ALA A 212 -1.86 -7.75 23.36
N ARG A 213 -3.13 -7.34 23.24
CA ARG A 213 -4.27 -7.94 23.95
C ARG A 213 -4.79 -9.23 23.33
N TYR A 214 -4.97 -9.26 22.02
CA TYR A 214 -5.69 -10.34 21.33
C TYR A 214 -4.73 -11.38 20.76
N ARG A 215 -5.02 -12.67 20.96
CA ARG A 215 -4.18 -13.80 20.50
C ARG A 215 -4.16 -13.90 18.98
N CYS A 216 -5.31 -13.67 18.35
CA CYS A 216 -5.46 -13.73 16.90
C CYS A 216 -4.74 -12.59 16.16
N VAL A 217 -4.35 -11.50 16.82
CA VAL A 217 -3.66 -10.37 16.17
C VAL A 217 -2.16 -10.63 16.13
N GLY A 218 -1.66 -11.09 14.99
CA GLY A 218 -0.25 -11.38 14.78
C GLY A 218 0.59 -10.12 14.57
N ASP A 219 0.09 -9.20 13.75
CA ASP A 219 0.77 -7.95 13.45
C ASP A 219 -0.22 -6.83 13.12
N VAL A 220 0.23 -5.59 13.31
CA VAL A 220 -0.48 -4.40 12.87
C VAL A 220 0.49 -3.52 12.10
N ARG A 221 0.01 -2.88 11.04
CA ARG A 221 0.84 -1.99 10.23
C ARG A 221 0.08 -0.72 9.95
N TYR A 222 0.75 0.42 10.14
CA TYR A 222 0.11 1.73 10.03
C TYR A 222 1.10 2.84 9.66
N LYS A 223 0.63 3.79 8.86
CA LYS A 223 1.24 5.11 8.64
C LYS A 223 0.12 6.10 8.34
N GLY A 224 -0.05 7.13 9.18
CA GLY A 224 -1.22 8.01 9.12
C GLY A 224 -2.52 7.20 9.27
N LEU A 225 -3.48 7.43 8.37
CA LEU A 225 -4.73 6.68 8.30
C LEU A 225 -4.68 5.54 7.27
N PHE A 226 -3.48 5.07 6.91
CA PHE A 226 -3.31 3.83 6.17
C PHE A 226 -2.90 2.71 7.11
N SER A 227 -3.82 1.82 7.45
CA SER A 227 -3.50 0.76 8.39
C SER A 227 -4.29 -0.52 8.17
N MET A 228 -3.87 -1.56 8.87
CA MET A 228 -4.49 -2.87 8.85
C MET A 228 -4.10 -3.70 10.07
N VAL A 229 -4.88 -4.74 10.31
CA VAL A 229 -4.67 -5.80 11.31
C VAL A 229 -4.46 -7.11 10.58
N GLU A 230 -3.35 -7.79 10.85
CA GLU A 230 -3.07 -9.14 10.35
C GLU A 230 -3.38 -10.20 11.39
N LEU A 231 -4.27 -11.13 11.01
CA LEU A 231 -4.77 -12.17 11.88
C LEU A 231 -4.09 -13.51 11.63
N VAL A 232 -3.75 -14.20 12.72
CA VAL A 232 -3.04 -15.48 12.74
C VAL A 232 -3.71 -16.45 13.69
N ARG A 233 -3.51 -17.76 13.47
CA ARG A 233 -3.89 -18.83 14.40
C ARG A 233 -2.97 -18.83 15.61
N ASP A 234 -1.68 -18.60 15.37
CA ASP A 234 -0.65 -18.58 16.41
C ASP A 234 0.41 -17.50 16.11
N LYS A 235 0.82 -16.75 17.14
CA LYS A 235 1.77 -15.64 17.01
C LYS A 235 3.21 -16.12 16.81
N GLN A 236 3.55 -17.31 17.30
CA GLN A 236 4.92 -17.82 17.22
C GLN A 236 5.23 -18.33 15.80
N SER A 237 4.41 -19.24 15.30
CA SER A 237 4.47 -19.77 13.94
C SER A 237 4.05 -18.75 12.88
N LYS A 238 3.26 -17.74 13.27
CA LYS A 238 2.62 -16.76 12.39
C LYS A 238 1.68 -17.42 11.38
N GLU A 239 1.14 -18.60 11.67
CA GLU A 239 0.21 -19.28 10.76
C GLU A 239 -1.00 -18.38 10.47
N PRO A 240 -1.27 -17.98 9.21
CA PRO A 240 -2.34 -17.03 8.92
C PRO A 240 -3.73 -17.67 9.13
N LEU A 241 -4.72 -16.89 9.59
CA LEU A 241 -6.10 -17.40 9.74
C LEU A 241 -6.69 -17.90 8.40
N ALA A 242 -6.30 -17.27 7.30
CA ALA A 242 -6.72 -17.61 5.94
C ALA A 242 -5.52 -17.54 4.96
N PRO A 243 -5.51 -18.39 3.92
CA PRO A 243 -4.42 -18.40 2.95
C PRO A 243 -4.45 -17.16 2.04
N TYR A 244 -3.31 -16.87 1.40
CA TYR A 244 -3.21 -15.83 0.39
C TYR A 244 -4.15 -16.14 -0.80
N GLY A 245 -5.01 -15.18 -1.15
CA GLY A 245 -6.03 -15.36 -2.20
C GLY A 245 -7.27 -16.14 -1.76
N GLY A 246 -7.41 -16.48 -0.46
CA GLY A 246 -8.57 -17.20 0.08
C GLY A 246 -9.24 -16.52 1.27
N THR A 247 -10.09 -17.27 1.96
CA THR A 247 -10.76 -16.90 3.22
C THR A 247 -10.80 -18.09 4.15
N SER A 248 -11.24 -17.90 5.40
CA SER A 248 -11.53 -18.96 6.36
C SER A 248 -12.87 -18.74 7.06
N PRO A 249 -13.42 -19.74 7.77
CA PRO A 249 -14.63 -19.57 8.58
C PRO A 249 -14.49 -18.46 9.63
N GLU A 250 -13.33 -18.34 10.27
CA GLU A 250 -13.05 -17.31 11.29
C GLU A 250 -13.02 -15.91 10.67
N MET A 251 -12.36 -15.75 9.51
CA MET A 251 -12.36 -14.48 8.78
C MET A 251 -13.77 -14.08 8.31
N ALA A 252 -14.58 -15.06 7.87
CA ALA A 252 -15.96 -14.83 7.48
C ALA A 252 -16.86 -14.44 8.67
N ALA A 253 -16.65 -15.09 9.83
CA ALA A 253 -17.34 -14.77 11.07
C ALA A 253 -16.98 -13.36 11.57
N PHE A 254 -15.70 -12.98 11.53
CA PHE A 254 -15.25 -11.64 11.87
C PHE A 254 -15.90 -10.59 10.97
N ALA A 255 -15.84 -10.79 9.65
CA ALA A 255 -16.47 -9.88 8.68
C ALA A 255 -17.99 -9.77 8.89
N ALA A 256 -18.67 -10.87 9.23
CA ALA A 256 -20.09 -10.86 9.54
C ALA A 256 -20.40 -10.11 10.83
N TYR A 257 -19.56 -10.23 11.86
CA TYR A 257 -19.69 -9.49 13.12
C TYR A 257 -19.60 -7.98 12.87
N LEU A 258 -18.55 -7.52 12.17
CA LEU A 258 -18.35 -6.10 11.86
C LEU A 258 -19.55 -5.54 11.08
N ARG A 259 -20.01 -6.24 10.04
CA ARG A 259 -21.20 -5.83 9.26
C ARG A 259 -22.47 -5.78 10.08
N LYS A 260 -22.71 -6.74 10.98
CA LYS A 260 -23.88 -6.74 11.88
C LYS A 260 -23.91 -5.52 12.79
N ARG A 261 -22.73 -4.96 13.09
CA ARG A 261 -22.55 -3.74 13.88
C ARG A 261 -22.39 -2.48 13.02
N ASN A 262 -22.69 -2.57 11.71
CA ASN A 262 -22.60 -1.49 10.74
C ASN A 262 -21.17 -0.94 10.50
N LEU A 263 -20.14 -1.72 10.82
CA LEU A 263 -18.76 -1.39 10.44
C LEU A 263 -18.40 -2.09 9.13
N TYR A 264 -18.16 -1.27 8.09
CA TYR A 264 -17.74 -1.75 6.78
C TYR A 264 -16.24 -1.54 6.63
N THR A 265 -15.53 -2.64 6.44
CA THR A 265 -14.09 -2.63 6.17
C THR A 265 -13.76 -3.60 5.04
N TYR A 266 -12.61 -3.37 4.41
CA TYR A 266 -12.06 -4.28 3.43
C TYR A 266 -11.35 -5.44 4.14
N MET A 267 -11.91 -6.63 3.99
CA MET A 267 -11.34 -7.88 4.46
C MET A 267 -10.68 -8.58 3.29
N ARG A 268 -9.45 -9.05 3.47
CA ARG A 268 -8.73 -9.78 2.42
C ARG A 268 -7.84 -10.83 3.06
N PHE A 269 -7.82 -12.06 2.55
CA PHE A 269 -7.07 -13.18 3.15
C PHE A 269 -7.24 -13.22 4.68
N ASN A 270 -6.13 -13.15 5.41
CA ASN A 270 -6.08 -13.06 6.87
C ASN A 270 -5.94 -11.62 7.41
N VAL A 271 -6.36 -10.60 6.68
CA VAL A 271 -6.22 -9.20 7.13
C VAL A 271 -7.50 -8.40 7.06
N CYS A 272 -7.58 -7.44 7.97
CA CYS A 272 -8.64 -6.45 8.09
C CYS A 272 -8.05 -5.05 7.92
N PHE A 273 -8.49 -4.29 6.91
CA PHE A 273 -8.00 -2.93 6.73
C PHE A 273 -8.64 -1.97 7.74
N VAL A 274 -7.93 -0.90 8.07
CA VAL A 274 -8.48 0.27 8.76
C VAL A 274 -7.96 1.50 8.00
N ALA A 275 -8.75 1.92 7.02
CA ALA A 275 -8.44 3.02 6.10
C ALA A 275 -9.66 3.94 5.93
N PRO A 276 -10.08 4.65 6.99
CA PRO A 276 -11.27 5.51 6.95
C PRO A 276 -11.08 6.73 6.01
N PRO A 277 -12.15 7.48 5.72
CA PRO A 277 -12.03 8.82 5.13
C PRO A 277 -11.06 9.70 5.92
N LEU A 278 -10.32 10.59 5.23
CA LEU A 278 -9.26 11.39 5.87
C LEU A 278 -9.78 12.46 6.85
N ILE A 279 -11.08 12.74 6.79
CA ILE A 279 -11.80 13.67 7.65
C ILE A 279 -12.38 13.00 8.92
N ILE A 280 -12.14 11.70 9.12
CA ILE A 280 -12.69 10.99 10.28
C ILE A 280 -12.31 11.70 11.58
N ASP A 281 -13.25 11.83 12.50
CA ASP A 281 -12.98 12.40 13.81
C ASP A 281 -12.62 11.33 14.86
N ARG A 282 -12.22 11.76 16.06
CA ARG A 282 -11.85 10.88 17.17
C ARG A 282 -13.00 9.95 17.57
N GLN A 283 -14.23 10.46 17.63
CA GLN A 283 -15.39 9.73 18.11
C GLN A 283 -15.80 8.64 17.11
N GLU A 284 -15.84 8.96 15.83
CA GLU A 284 -16.11 8.00 14.75
C GLU A 284 -15.02 6.92 14.67
N LEU A 285 -13.75 7.32 14.82
CA LEU A 285 -12.63 6.40 14.84
C LEU A 285 -12.71 5.46 16.04
N ASP A 286 -12.96 5.98 17.25
CA ASP A 286 -13.11 5.16 18.45
C ASP A 286 -14.29 4.21 18.35
N TYR A 287 -15.44 4.67 17.84
CA TYR A 287 -16.60 3.81 17.60
C TYR A 287 -16.29 2.61 16.70
N GLY A 288 -15.59 2.82 15.59
CA GLY A 288 -15.19 1.74 14.68
C GLY A 288 -14.17 0.79 15.32
N LEU A 289 -13.22 1.32 16.08
CA LEU A 289 -12.20 0.51 16.76
C LEU A 289 -12.77 -0.31 17.91
N ASP A 290 -13.77 0.20 18.62
CA ASP A 290 -14.46 -0.54 19.69
C ASP A 290 -15.19 -1.76 19.11
N ILE A 291 -15.91 -1.60 18.00
CA ILE A 291 -16.57 -2.71 17.29
C ILE A 291 -15.53 -3.73 16.80
N MET A 292 -14.38 -3.26 16.32
CA MET A 292 -13.28 -4.12 15.89
C MET A 292 -12.75 -4.97 17.05
N GLU A 293 -12.47 -4.35 18.21
CA GLU A 293 -12.00 -5.03 19.42
C GLU A 293 -12.97 -6.10 19.92
N GLU A 294 -14.27 -5.81 19.90
CA GLU A 294 -15.30 -6.78 20.25
C GLU A 294 -15.30 -7.97 19.27
N GLY A 295 -15.16 -7.71 17.96
CA GLY A 295 -15.08 -8.77 16.96
C GLY A 295 -13.80 -9.61 17.11
N LEU A 296 -12.65 -8.99 17.41
CA LEU A 296 -11.40 -9.71 17.69
C LEU A 296 -11.53 -10.61 18.93
N ALA A 297 -12.25 -10.15 19.97
CA ALA A 297 -12.53 -10.96 21.15
C ALA A 297 -13.35 -12.22 20.81
N GLU A 298 -14.30 -12.13 19.88
CA GLU A 298 -15.04 -13.31 19.42
C GLU A 298 -14.16 -14.28 18.63
N ILE A 299 -13.19 -13.78 17.86
CA ILE A 299 -12.24 -14.64 17.13
C ILE A 299 -11.29 -15.35 18.07
N ASP A 300 -10.79 -14.70 19.11
CA ASP A 300 -9.93 -15.35 20.12
C ASP A 300 -10.64 -16.56 20.76
N LYS A 301 -11.93 -16.44 21.08
CA LYS A 301 -12.73 -17.56 21.63
C LYS A 301 -12.83 -18.75 20.67
N LEU A 302 -12.82 -18.50 19.35
CA LEU A 302 -12.85 -19.57 18.34
C LEU A 302 -11.50 -20.30 18.22
N LEU A 303 -10.40 -19.67 18.64
CA LEU A 303 -9.05 -20.24 18.62
C LEU A 303 -8.67 -20.93 19.95
N ASP A 304 -9.48 -20.75 21.00
CA ASP A 304 -9.33 -21.43 22.30
C ASP A 304 -9.87 -22.87 22.31
N VAL A 305 -10.41 -23.34 21.18
CA VAL A 305 -10.97 -24.69 20.96
C VAL A 305 -10.02 -25.52 20.12
#